data_AF-A0A9W9XGW4-F1
#
_entry.id   AF-A0A9W9XGW4-F1
#
_cell.length_a   1.000
_cell.length_b   1.000
_cell.length_c   1.000
_cell.angle_alpha   90.00
_cell.angle_beta   90.00
_cell.angle_gamma   90.00
#
_symmetry.space_group_name_H-M   'P 1'
#
loop_
_entity.id
_entity.type
_entity.pdbx_description
1 polymer ?
#
loop_
_entity_poly.entity_id
_entity_poly.type
_entity_poly.pdbx_seq_one_letter_code
_entity_poly.pdbx_strand_id
1 'polypeptide(L)'
;MSHSNASPKYRLAVSAGLDYDHAKHQSVQVNGETLRLEDDRASFDLNVRIQDYTGYPDSSPKTSPYFEHPLHKNDQYSICFTFTPKQDINGNDLVFGNDFDKPLRHRLPPGFNAALRVVKWTIDSSLDGDAYADKPYLYSPALASWNQFRIGEKGQAQSSLMEKDLVVEEGADGQGLEERSKLDIPSTAAERQKFFQKEKNRESFVFEIGRTYMADFGNQYLSFSETAIRLPGIHIPVSGMVDEDNHELRYVLKDNKTGEVYLVVSYNLIKQDSENAAQEESK
;
A
#
# COMPACT_ATOMS: atom_id res chain seq x y z
N MET A 1 -18.93 -12.54 -30.01
CA MET A 1 -19.50 -13.17 -28.79
C MET A 1 -19.61 -12.08 -27.75
N SER A 2 -20.82 -11.54 -27.51
CA SER A 2 -21.01 -10.46 -26.54
C SER A 2 -20.82 -11.01 -25.13
N HIS A 3 -19.76 -10.59 -24.43
CA HIS A 3 -19.70 -10.76 -22.99
C HIS A 3 -20.78 -9.85 -22.41
N SER A 4 -21.79 -10.44 -21.76
CA SER A 4 -22.74 -9.67 -20.97
C SER A 4 -21.94 -8.99 -19.85
N ASN A 5 -21.75 -7.68 -19.94
CA ASN A 5 -21.21 -6.89 -18.84
C ASN A 5 -22.29 -6.80 -17.75
N ALA A 6 -22.36 -7.81 -16.89
CA ALA A 6 -23.04 -7.64 -15.62
C ALA A 6 -22.28 -6.55 -14.84
N SER A 7 -23.01 -5.55 -14.34
CA SER A 7 -22.43 -4.50 -13.49
C SER A 7 -21.69 -5.14 -12.32
N PRO A 8 -20.50 -4.62 -11.94
CA PRO A 8 -19.71 -5.21 -10.88
C PRO A 8 -20.51 -5.21 -9.57
N LYS A 9 -20.63 -6.39 -8.94
CA LYS A 9 -21.39 -6.58 -7.70
C LYS A 9 -20.87 -5.71 -6.55
N TYR A 10 -19.59 -5.34 -6.60
CA TYR A 10 -18.93 -4.47 -5.64
C TYR A 10 -18.18 -3.35 -6.36
N ARG A 11 -18.13 -2.17 -5.74
CA ARG A 11 -17.27 -1.06 -6.14
C ARG A 11 -16.35 -0.67 -4.99
N LEU A 12 -15.15 -0.21 -5.32
CA LEU A 12 -14.12 0.09 -4.34
C LEU A 12 -14.24 1.51 -3.81
N ALA A 13 -14.28 1.71 -2.50
CA ALA A 13 -14.07 3.01 -1.87
C ALA A 13 -12.74 2.96 -1.12
N VAL A 14 -11.88 3.97 -1.32
CA VAL A 14 -10.58 4.05 -0.64
C VAL A 14 -10.60 5.19 0.35
N SER A 15 -10.14 4.92 1.58
CA SER A 15 -9.93 5.93 2.61
C SER A 15 -8.55 5.79 3.23
N ALA A 16 -8.06 6.85 3.85
CA ALA A 16 -6.81 6.81 4.59
C ALA A 16 -6.85 7.67 5.85
N GLY A 17 -6.12 7.25 6.86
CA GLY A 17 -6.01 7.95 8.14
C GLY A 17 -4.71 7.60 8.87
N LEU A 18 -4.50 8.26 10.01
CA LEU A 18 -3.29 8.09 10.82
C LEU A 18 -3.49 7.11 11.99
N ASP A 19 -4.66 6.51 12.13
CA ASP A 19 -4.97 5.45 13.09
C ASP A 19 -6.01 4.47 12.51
N TYR A 20 -6.43 3.49 13.30
CA TYR A 20 -7.47 2.52 12.90
C TYR A 20 -8.91 3.07 12.98
N ASP A 21 -9.13 4.30 13.46
CA ASP A 21 -10.48 4.85 13.61
C ASP A 21 -10.99 5.37 12.26
N HIS A 22 -11.80 4.55 11.58
CA HIS A 22 -12.41 4.88 10.29
C HIS A 22 -13.19 6.20 10.29
N ALA A 23 -13.72 6.64 11.43
CA ALA A 23 -14.43 7.92 11.51
C ALA A 23 -13.49 9.13 11.32
N LYS A 24 -12.18 8.95 11.53
CA LYS A 24 -11.15 9.96 11.31
C LYS A 24 -10.47 9.84 9.95
N HIS A 25 -10.79 8.79 9.18
CA HIS A 25 -10.23 8.63 7.85
C HIS A 25 -10.84 9.63 6.87
N GLN A 26 -10.04 10.04 5.90
CA GLN A 26 -10.46 10.86 4.78
C GLN A 26 -10.61 10.01 3.53
N SER A 27 -11.56 10.34 2.66
CA SER A 27 -11.70 9.69 1.36
C SER A 27 -10.49 9.98 0.50
N VAL A 28 -9.97 8.95 -0.17
CA VAL A 28 -8.86 9.07 -1.12
C VAL A 28 -9.44 9.16 -2.53
N GLN A 29 -9.09 10.20 -3.29
CA GLN A 29 -9.42 10.27 -4.71
C GLN A 29 -8.42 9.45 -5.52
N VAL A 30 -8.73 8.17 -5.75
CA VAL A 30 -7.86 7.26 -6.51
C VAL A 30 -7.55 7.83 -7.90
N ASN A 31 -6.28 7.75 -8.32
CA ASN A 31 -5.73 8.35 -9.55
C ASN A 31 -5.92 9.88 -9.66
N GLY A 32 -6.36 10.54 -8.59
CA GLY A 32 -6.76 11.94 -8.56
C GLY A 32 -5.79 12.78 -7.73
N GLU A 33 -6.34 13.65 -6.89
CA GLU A 33 -5.55 14.58 -6.08
C GLU A 33 -4.81 13.90 -4.93
N THR A 34 -3.64 14.44 -4.60
CA THR A 34 -2.81 14.05 -3.46
C THR A 34 -3.52 14.36 -2.14
N LEU A 35 -3.57 13.39 -1.23
CA LEU A 35 -4.13 13.55 0.11
C LEU A 35 -3.03 13.88 1.13
N ARG A 36 -3.15 15.02 1.81
CA ARG A 36 -2.31 15.41 2.97
C ARG A 36 -2.91 14.84 4.25
N LEU A 37 -2.10 14.14 5.04
CA LEU A 37 -2.45 13.70 6.39
C LEU A 37 -1.35 14.16 7.36
N GLU A 38 -1.73 14.75 8.50
CA GLU A 38 -0.76 15.18 9.50
C GLU A 38 -1.35 15.13 10.90
N ASP A 39 -0.55 14.68 11.86
CA ASP A 39 -0.80 14.79 13.29
C ASP A 39 0.52 15.03 14.05
N ASP A 40 0.52 14.87 15.37
CA ASP A 40 1.70 15.12 16.20
C ASP A 40 2.85 14.11 16.00
N ARG A 41 2.62 13.00 15.29
CA ARG A 41 3.58 11.91 15.09
C ARG A 41 4.26 11.99 13.73
N ALA A 42 3.54 12.38 12.68
CA ALA A 42 4.10 12.47 11.33
C ALA A 42 3.24 13.31 10.37
N SER A 43 3.85 13.70 9.25
CA SER A 43 3.17 14.27 8.08
C SER A 43 3.33 13.33 6.88
N PHE A 44 2.27 13.23 6.08
CA PHE A 44 2.21 12.45 4.86
C PHE A 44 1.57 13.25 3.73
N ASP A 45 2.10 13.06 2.52
CA ASP A 45 1.34 13.21 1.27
C ASP A 45 1.14 11.84 0.69
N LEU A 46 -0.09 11.49 0.30
CA LEU A 46 -0.46 10.17 -0.19
C LEU A 46 -1.11 10.26 -1.57
N ASN A 47 -0.59 9.45 -2.49
CA ASN A 47 -1.20 9.12 -3.76
C ASN A 47 -1.56 7.64 -3.78
N VAL A 48 -2.83 7.33 -4.05
CA VAL A 48 -3.27 5.96 -4.35
C VAL A 48 -3.68 5.89 -5.81
N ARG A 49 -3.11 4.93 -6.53
CA ARG A 49 -3.33 4.75 -7.97
C ARG A 49 -3.73 3.31 -8.24
N ILE A 50 -4.68 3.10 -9.14
CA ILE A 50 -5.21 1.77 -9.49
C ILE A 50 -5.51 1.74 -10.99
N GLN A 51 -5.03 0.73 -11.71
CA GLN A 51 -5.39 0.52 -13.11
C GLN A 51 -6.86 0.10 -13.25
N ASP A 52 -7.51 0.57 -14.32
CA ASP A 52 -8.92 0.26 -14.63
C ASP A 52 -9.88 0.53 -13.45
N TYR A 53 -9.63 1.63 -12.74
CA TYR A 53 -10.40 2.01 -11.57
C TYR A 53 -11.85 2.35 -11.92
N THR A 54 -12.78 1.74 -11.19
CA THR A 54 -14.24 1.92 -11.34
C THR A 54 -14.93 2.13 -9.99
N GLY A 55 -14.17 2.52 -8.96
CA GLY A 55 -14.66 2.74 -7.61
C GLY A 55 -15.19 4.15 -7.36
N TYR A 56 -15.25 4.54 -6.10
CA TYR A 56 -15.72 5.84 -5.61
C TYR A 56 -14.56 6.75 -5.15
N PRO A 57 -14.66 8.08 -5.35
CA PRO A 57 -15.79 8.79 -5.96
C PRO A 57 -15.86 8.56 -7.48
N ASP A 58 -17.05 8.77 -8.08
CA ASP A 58 -17.24 8.59 -9.54
C ASP A 58 -16.38 9.56 -10.39
N SER A 59 -15.89 10.64 -9.76
CA SER A 59 -14.99 11.62 -10.38
C SER A 59 -13.54 11.15 -10.46
N SER A 60 -13.17 10.04 -9.82
CA SER A 60 -11.81 9.50 -9.88
C SER A 60 -11.48 9.02 -11.30
N PRO A 61 -10.31 9.40 -11.85
CA PRO A 61 -9.88 8.89 -13.15
C PRO A 61 -9.74 7.36 -13.15
N LYS A 62 -10.02 6.74 -14.30
CA LYS A 62 -9.86 5.27 -14.46
C LYS A 62 -8.41 4.80 -14.37
N THR A 63 -7.46 5.66 -14.69
CA THR A 63 -6.03 5.34 -14.68
C THR A 63 -5.21 6.61 -14.40
N SER A 64 -3.90 6.46 -14.22
CA SER A 64 -2.94 7.56 -14.01
C SER A 64 -1.75 7.43 -14.97
N PRO A 65 -1.18 8.55 -15.46
CA PRO A 65 0.08 8.59 -16.21
C PRO A 65 1.24 7.83 -15.54
N TYR A 66 1.20 7.66 -14.22
CA TYR A 66 2.14 6.83 -13.45
C TYR A 66 2.37 5.44 -14.09
N PHE A 67 1.31 4.78 -14.57
CA PHE A 67 1.41 3.42 -15.13
C PHE A 67 2.06 3.38 -16.52
N GLU A 68 2.27 4.52 -17.17
CA GLU A 68 3.02 4.61 -18.43
C GLU A 68 4.54 4.60 -18.18
N HIS A 69 4.97 4.95 -16.96
CA HIS A 69 6.37 5.01 -16.58
C HIS A 69 7.03 3.62 -16.68
N PRO A 70 8.26 3.50 -17.23
CA PRO A 70 8.92 2.20 -17.40
C PRO A 70 9.04 1.35 -16.14
N LEU A 71 9.15 1.97 -14.96
CA LEU A 71 9.22 1.25 -13.68
C LEU A 71 7.90 0.58 -13.28
N HIS A 72 6.76 1.03 -13.82
CA HIS A 72 5.42 0.71 -13.30
C HIS A 72 4.46 0.13 -14.34
N LYS A 73 4.94 -0.17 -15.55
CA LYS A 73 4.10 -0.70 -16.65
C LYS A 73 3.32 -1.97 -16.31
N ASN A 74 3.81 -2.75 -15.37
CA ASN A 74 3.16 -4.00 -14.95
C ASN A 74 2.36 -3.85 -13.64
N ASP A 75 2.50 -2.73 -12.92
CA ASP A 75 1.88 -2.54 -11.62
C ASP A 75 0.37 -2.35 -11.78
N GLN A 76 -0.44 -3.04 -10.98
CA GLN A 76 -1.89 -2.89 -11.01
C GLN A 76 -2.38 -1.77 -10.07
N TYR A 77 -1.55 -1.39 -9.10
CA TYR A 77 -1.84 -0.34 -8.14
C TYR A 77 -0.53 0.23 -7.57
N SER A 78 -0.63 1.37 -6.91
CA SER A 78 0.45 2.02 -6.16
C SER A 78 -0.12 2.71 -4.92
N ILE A 79 0.62 2.60 -3.82
CA ILE A 79 0.51 3.37 -2.58
C ILE A 79 1.82 4.14 -2.47
N CYS A 80 1.79 5.38 -2.95
CA CYS A 80 2.95 6.25 -3.05
C CYS A 80 2.79 7.38 -2.04
N PHE A 81 3.77 7.57 -1.17
CA PHE A 81 3.68 8.61 -0.15
C PHE A 81 5.01 9.27 0.19
N THR A 82 4.91 10.52 0.64
CA THR A 82 5.95 11.12 1.47
C THR A 82 5.67 10.82 2.94
N PHE A 83 6.73 10.73 3.73
CA PHE A 83 6.67 10.46 5.15
C PHE A 83 7.71 11.31 5.87
N THR A 84 7.25 12.22 6.74
CA THR A 84 8.11 13.05 7.56
C THR A 84 7.78 12.82 9.03
N PRO A 85 8.57 12.03 9.76
CA PRO A 85 8.28 11.72 11.15
C PRO A 85 8.60 12.93 12.05
N LYS A 86 7.83 13.07 13.13
CA LYS A 86 8.00 14.10 14.17
C LYS A 86 8.73 13.55 15.41
N GLN A 87 9.22 12.32 15.31
CA GLN A 87 10.11 11.65 16.27
C GLN A 87 11.04 10.69 15.52
N ASP A 88 12.19 10.37 16.10
CA ASP A 88 13.08 9.36 15.52
C ASP A 88 12.43 7.96 15.61
N ILE A 89 12.46 7.20 14.52
CA ILE A 89 11.93 5.83 14.46
C ILE A 89 13.03 4.88 14.00
N ASN A 90 13.26 3.80 14.74
CA ASN A 90 14.24 2.80 14.34
C ASN A 90 13.75 2.04 13.09
N GLY A 91 14.62 1.88 12.09
CA GLY A 91 14.29 1.21 10.84
C GLY A 91 13.93 -0.28 11.00
N ASN A 92 14.30 -0.91 12.12
CA ASN A 92 13.92 -2.28 12.44
C ASN A 92 12.48 -2.40 12.94
N ASP A 93 11.97 -1.34 13.57
CA ASP A 93 10.65 -1.35 14.20
C ASP A 93 9.54 -0.99 13.21
N LEU A 94 9.85 -0.23 12.15
CA LEU A 94 8.87 0.21 11.16
C LEU A 94 8.53 -0.92 10.16
N VAL A 95 7.28 -1.35 10.17
CA VAL A 95 6.73 -2.39 9.28
C VAL A 95 5.62 -1.85 8.40
N PHE A 96 5.51 -2.41 7.20
CA PHE A 96 4.44 -2.12 6.25
C PHE A 96 3.81 -3.42 5.77
N GLY A 97 2.48 -3.44 5.62
CA GLY A 97 1.77 -4.64 5.19
C GLY A 97 0.28 -4.60 5.52
N ASN A 98 -0.33 -5.75 5.68
CA ASN A 98 -1.77 -5.91 5.87
C ASN A 98 -2.10 -6.51 7.24
N ASP A 99 -3.20 -6.07 7.84
CA ASP A 99 -3.84 -6.74 8.96
C ASP A 99 -5.37 -6.72 8.84
N PHE A 100 -6.00 -7.59 9.61
CA PHE A 100 -7.44 -7.80 9.58
C PHE A 100 -7.97 -7.95 11.01
N ASP A 101 -9.12 -7.35 11.29
CA ASP A 101 -9.74 -7.40 12.62
C ASP A 101 -10.55 -8.68 12.87
N LYS A 102 -10.86 -9.44 11.80
CA LYS A 102 -11.68 -10.65 11.85
C LYS A 102 -10.98 -11.85 11.20
N PRO A 103 -11.31 -13.08 11.62
CA PRO A 103 -10.67 -14.27 11.08
C PRO A 103 -11.04 -14.55 9.61
N LEU A 104 -10.02 -14.83 8.79
CA LEU A 104 -10.18 -15.25 7.39
C LEU A 104 -10.12 -16.76 7.18
N ARG A 105 -9.67 -17.55 8.17
CA ARG A 105 -9.38 -19.00 8.06
C ARG A 105 -10.44 -19.87 7.38
N HIS A 106 -11.73 -19.52 7.49
CA HIS A 106 -12.84 -20.28 6.91
C HIS A 106 -13.21 -19.85 5.48
N ARG A 107 -12.57 -18.79 4.99
CA ARG A 107 -12.80 -18.16 3.67
C ARG A 107 -11.58 -18.27 2.76
N LEU A 108 -10.42 -18.56 3.32
CA LEU A 108 -9.21 -18.80 2.54
C LEU A 108 -9.37 -20.08 1.69
N PRO A 109 -8.99 -20.04 0.41
CA PRO A 109 -9.04 -21.21 -0.45
C PRO A 109 -8.11 -22.31 0.09
N PRO A 110 -8.44 -23.59 -0.15
CA PRO A 110 -7.52 -24.69 0.14
C PRO A 110 -6.15 -24.42 -0.48
N GLY A 111 -5.09 -24.54 0.32
CA GLY A 111 -3.72 -24.30 -0.14
C GLY A 111 -3.25 -22.85 -0.09
N PHE A 112 -3.97 -21.92 0.56
CA PHE A 112 -3.52 -20.53 0.74
C PHE A 112 -2.11 -20.43 1.38
N ASN A 113 -1.76 -21.32 2.31
CA ASN A 113 -0.40 -21.40 2.86
C ASN A 113 0.68 -21.70 1.80
N ALA A 114 0.35 -22.42 0.73
CA ALA A 114 1.27 -22.62 -0.38
C ALA A 114 1.46 -21.32 -1.19
N ALA A 115 0.39 -20.56 -1.41
CA ALA A 115 0.47 -19.24 -2.03
C ALA A 115 1.33 -18.27 -1.19
N LEU A 116 1.16 -18.23 0.13
CA LEU A 116 2.02 -17.45 1.02
C LEU A 116 3.49 -17.87 0.93
N ARG A 117 3.78 -19.17 0.84
CA ARG A 117 5.16 -19.65 0.61
C ARG A 117 5.73 -19.19 -0.72
N VAL A 118 4.93 -19.16 -1.80
CA VAL A 118 5.35 -18.62 -3.10
C VAL A 118 5.69 -17.13 -2.97
N VAL A 119 4.86 -16.34 -2.29
CA VAL A 119 5.14 -14.92 -2.04
C VAL A 119 6.47 -14.76 -1.30
N LYS A 120 6.65 -15.50 -0.19
CA LYS A 120 7.90 -15.45 0.58
C LYS A 120 9.13 -15.84 -0.23
N TRP A 121 8.99 -16.79 -1.15
CA TRP A 121 10.13 -17.27 -1.93
C TRP A 121 10.46 -16.39 -3.15
N THR A 122 9.45 -15.78 -3.78
CA THR A 122 9.59 -15.13 -5.10
C THR A 122 9.46 -13.62 -5.10
N ILE A 123 8.80 -13.06 -4.08
CA ILE A 123 8.42 -11.63 -4.05
C ILE A 123 9.05 -10.95 -2.85
N ASP A 124 8.77 -11.43 -1.64
CA ASP A 124 9.24 -10.80 -0.40
C ASP A 124 9.63 -11.84 0.64
N SER A 125 10.93 -12.12 0.73
CA SER A 125 11.45 -13.08 1.71
C SER A 125 11.48 -12.56 3.15
N SER A 126 11.17 -11.29 3.37
CA SER A 126 11.04 -10.70 4.71
C SER A 126 9.61 -10.71 5.23
N LEU A 127 8.65 -11.19 4.43
CA LEU A 127 7.25 -11.26 4.81
C LEU A 127 7.05 -12.25 5.97
N ASP A 128 6.61 -11.71 7.09
CA ASP A 128 6.05 -12.45 8.22
C ASP A 128 4.52 -12.36 8.20
N GLY A 129 3.86 -13.38 8.75
CA GLY A 129 2.41 -13.34 8.85
C GLY A 129 1.74 -14.68 9.04
N ASP A 130 0.52 -14.59 9.55
CA ASP A 130 -0.39 -15.70 9.77
C ASP A 130 -1.79 -15.35 9.24
N ALA A 131 -2.17 -15.95 8.11
CA ALA A 131 -3.48 -15.73 7.52
C ALA A 131 -4.62 -16.50 8.24
N TYR A 132 -4.28 -17.46 9.10
CA TYR A 132 -5.25 -18.32 9.79
C TYR A 132 -5.52 -17.88 11.24
N ALA A 133 -4.80 -16.88 11.74
CA ALA A 133 -5.00 -16.27 13.04
C ALA A 133 -6.42 -15.69 13.21
N ASP A 134 -6.81 -15.43 14.47
CA ASP A 134 -8.06 -14.72 14.76
C ASP A 134 -8.02 -13.26 14.25
N LYS A 135 -6.83 -12.66 14.25
CA LYS A 135 -6.52 -11.39 13.60
C LYS A 135 -5.40 -11.63 12.58
N PRO A 136 -5.75 -12.00 11.34
CA PRO A 136 -4.78 -12.26 10.30
C PRO A 136 -3.87 -11.04 10.05
N TYR A 137 -2.61 -11.31 9.71
CA TYR A 137 -1.67 -10.26 9.34
C TYR A 137 -0.60 -10.76 8.38
N LEU A 138 -0.03 -9.84 7.61
CA LEU A 138 1.07 -10.03 6.67
C LEU A 138 1.93 -8.76 6.70
N TYR A 139 3.08 -8.78 7.36
CA TYR A 139 3.96 -7.63 7.52
C TYR A 139 5.38 -7.92 7.07
N SER A 140 6.02 -6.89 6.55
CA SER A 140 7.45 -6.89 6.25
C SER A 140 8.09 -5.64 6.82
N PRO A 141 9.40 -5.65 7.11
CA PRO A 141 10.12 -4.41 7.38
C PRO A 141 9.90 -3.42 6.23
N ALA A 142 9.55 -2.17 6.55
CA ALA A 142 9.19 -1.16 5.56
C ALA A 142 10.31 -0.96 4.51
N LEU A 143 11.56 -0.86 5.00
CA LEU A 143 12.76 -0.71 4.18
C LEU A 143 13.07 -1.93 3.29
N ALA A 144 12.51 -3.10 3.57
CA ALA A 144 12.70 -4.31 2.77
C ALA A 144 11.55 -4.56 1.77
N SER A 145 10.40 -3.91 1.95
CA SER A 145 9.16 -4.21 1.21
C SER A 145 8.76 -3.16 0.19
N TRP A 146 9.02 -1.87 0.44
CA TRP A 146 8.71 -0.82 -0.53
C TRP A 146 9.44 -1.07 -1.86
N ASN A 147 8.78 -0.85 -2.99
CA ASN A 147 9.34 -1.05 -4.33
C ASN A 147 10.37 0.01 -4.68
N GLN A 148 10.14 1.25 -4.23
CA GLN A 148 11.04 2.38 -4.41
C GLN A 148 11.15 3.14 -3.09
N PHE A 149 12.36 3.63 -2.77
CA PHE A 149 12.59 4.40 -1.55
C PHE A 149 13.60 5.52 -1.77
N ARG A 150 13.23 6.72 -1.31
CA ARG A 150 14.05 7.92 -1.44
C ARG A 150 14.23 8.61 -0.10
N ILE A 151 15.49 8.96 0.21
CA ILE A 151 15.85 9.75 1.39
C ILE A 151 16.00 11.22 0.96
N GLY A 152 15.12 12.09 1.44
CA GLY A 152 15.13 13.51 1.12
C GLY A 152 15.88 14.38 2.15
N GLU A 153 15.59 15.67 2.10
CA GLU A 153 16.16 16.69 2.99
C GLU A 153 15.60 16.64 4.42
N LYS A 154 16.39 17.18 5.37
CA LYS A 154 15.99 17.33 6.78
C LYS A 154 15.78 18.80 7.13
N GLY A 155 14.71 19.09 7.87
CA GLY A 155 14.44 20.41 8.42
C GLY A 155 13.87 21.43 7.41
N GLN A 156 13.53 21.01 6.19
CA GLN A 156 12.74 21.82 5.27
C GLN A 156 11.27 21.47 5.44
N ALA A 157 10.45 22.45 5.80
CA ALA A 157 9.00 22.27 5.83
C ALA A 157 8.51 22.02 4.39
N GLN A 158 7.79 20.91 4.17
CA GLN A 158 7.20 20.57 2.89
C GLN A 158 6.04 21.52 2.58
N SER A 159 6.35 22.65 1.94
CA SER A 159 5.38 23.72 1.67
C SER A 159 4.41 23.38 0.53
N SER A 160 4.81 22.50 -0.39
CA SER A 160 3.98 22.05 -1.52
C SER A 160 3.50 20.61 -1.32
N LEU A 161 2.36 20.28 -1.92
CA LEU A 161 1.88 18.91 -2.06
C LEU A 161 2.80 18.12 -3.00
N MET A 162 3.06 16.86 -2.66
CA MET A 162 3.59 15.87 -3.61
C MET A 162 2.72 15.87 -4.86
N GLU A 163 3.33 15.90 -6.04
CA GLU A 163 2.58 15.85 -7.29
C GLU A 163 1.84 14.52 -7.42
N LYS A 164 0.59 14.54 -7.87
CA LYS A 164 -0.26 13.34 -7.99
C LYS A 164 0.31 12.26 -8.91
N ASP A 165 1.08 12.67 -9.92
CA ASP A 165 1.67 11.79 -10.93
C ASP A 165 3.17 11.55 -10.68
N LEU A 166 3.68 11.95 -9.50
CA LEU A 166 5.06 11.72 -9.12
C LEU A 166 5.40 10.23 -9.16
N VAL A 167 6.50 9.89 -9.81
CA VAL A 167 7.16 8.59 -9.76
C VAL A 167 8.34 8.68 -8.79
N VAL A 168 8.30 7.89 -7.71
CA VAL A 168 9.43 7.82 -6.78
C VAL A 168 10.50 6.92 -7.39
N GLU A 169 11.72 7.43 -7.48
CA GLU A 169 12.89 6.65 -7.87
C GLU A 169 13.79 6.39 -6.67
N GLU A 170 14.26 5.15 -6.56
CA GLU A 170 15.23 4.72 -5.56
C GLU A 170 16.44 5.67 -5.50
N GLY A 171 16.81 6.07 -4.30
CA GLY A 171 18.00 6.89 -4.09
C GLY A 171 17.85 7.88 -2.95
N ALA A 172 18.41 9.06 -3.15
CA ALA A 172 18.33 10.16 -2.20
C ALA A 172 18.60 11.50 -2.88
N ASP A 173 18.20 12.59 -2.21
CA ASP A 173 18.50 13.97 -2.56
C ASP A 173 19.25 14.66 -1.44
N GLY A 174 20.06 15.66 -1.79
CA GLY A 174 20.68 16.57 -0.83
C GLY A 174 21.37 15.86 0.33
N GLN A 175 20.99 16.18 1.57
CA GLN A 175 21.54 15.54 2.77
C GLN A 175 21.27 14.03 2.85
N GLY A 176 20.24 13.52 2.18
CA GLY A 176 19.95 12.08 2.15
C GLY A 176 21.03 11.24 1.44
N LEU A 177 21.82 11.85 0.54
CA LEU A 177 22.95 11.20 -0.12
C LEU A 177 24.03 10.80 0.89
N GLU A 178 24.29 11.68 1.85
CA GLU A 178 25.26 11.44 2.92
C GLU A 178 24.79 10.31 3.83
N GLU A 179 23.49 10.30 4.19
CA GLU A 179 22.90 9.23 5.01
C GLU A 179 22.95 7.87 4.32
N ARG A 180 22.64 7.79 3.01
CA ARG A 180 22.82 6.54 2.26
C ARG A 180 24.26 6.08 2.23
N SER A 181 25.20 7.00 2.00
CA SER A 181 26.62 6.66 1.91
C SER A 181 27.20 6.21 3.24
N LYS A 182 26.80 6.83 4.37
CA LYS A 182 27.27 6.46 5.72
C LYS A 182 26.91 5.02 6.10
N LEU A 183 25.75 4.56 5.64
CA LEU A 183 25.19 3.25 5.97
C LEU A 183 25.44 2.21 4.87
N ASP A 184 26.22 2.54 3.84
CA ASP A 184 26.48 1.68 2.68
C ASP A 184 25.19 1.13 2.02
N ILE A 185 24.13 1.95 1.97
CA ILE A 185 22.84 1.54 1.37
C ILE A 185 23.02 1.41 -0.15
N PRO A 186 22.79 0.22 -0.75
CA PRO A 186 22.99 0.01 -2.18
C PRO A 186 22.15 0.93 -3.05
N SER A 187 22.60 1.27 -4.26
CA SER A 187 21.91 2.25 -5.11
C SER A 187 20.64 1.74 -5.81
N THR A 188 20.49 0.42 -5.98
CA THR A 188 19.33 -0.16 -6.66
C THR A 188 18.26 -0.63 -5.68
N ALA A 189 16.99 -0.59 -6.08
CA ALA A 189 15.88 -0.97 -5.21
C ALA A 189 15.98 -2.43 -4.75
N ALA A 190 16.31 -3.35 -5.66
CA ALA A 190 16.45 -4.77 -5.34
C ALA A 190 17.59 -5.04 -4.35
N GLU A 191 18.73 -4.35 -4.52
CA GLU A 191 19.85 -4.49 -3.57
C GLU A 191 19.55 -3.82 -2.23
N ARG A 192 18.84 -2.67 -2.21
CA ARG A 192 18.36 -2.02 -0.98
C ARG A 192 17.42 -2.96 -0.21
N GLN A 193 16.42 -3.52 -0.89
CA GLN A 193 15.49 -4.47 -0.28
C GLN A 193 16.25 -5.65 0.34
N LYS A 194 17.19 -6.26 -0.42
CA LYS A 194 18.07 -7.33 0.07
C LYS A 194 18.95 -6.90 1.25
N PHE A 195 19.48 -5.69 1.21
CA PHE A 195 20.29 -5.12 2.28
C PHE A 195 19.50 -5.02 3.58
N PHE A 196 18.25 -4.54 3.52
CA PHE A 196 17.38 -4.42 4.68
C PHE A 196 16.65 -5.70 5.08
N GLN A 197 16.88 -6.83 4.42
CA GLN A 197 16.48 -8.14 4.97
C GLN A 197 17.27 -8.49 6.24
N LYS A 198 18.46 -7.93 6.39
CA LYS A 198 19.32 -8.11 7.56
C LYS A 198 18.89 -7.17 8.68
N GLU A 199 18.53 -7.73 9.83
CA GLU A 199 18.12 -6.98 11.02
C GLU A 199 19.14 -5.91 11.43
N LYS A 200 20.42 -6.27 11.56
CA LYS A 200 21.50 -5.33 11.88
C LYS A 200 21.50 -4.06 11.01
N ASN A 201 21.19 -4.20 9.73
CA ASN A 201 21.15 -3.06 8.79
C ASN A 201 19.94 -2.16 9.05
N ARG A 202 18.80 -2.76 9.44
CA ARG A 202 17.62 -2.00 9.83
C ARG A 202 17.82 -1.30 11.18
N GLU A 203 18.44 -1.97 12.15
CA GLU A 203 18.77 -1.40 13.46
C GLU A 203 19.68 -0.17 13.34
N SER A 204 20.59 -0.17 12.36
CA SER A 204 21.49 0.95 12.08
C SER A 204 20.82 2.13 11.35
N PHE A 205 19.64 1.92 10.78
CA PHE A 205 18.91 2.98 10.07
C PHE A 205 17.92 3.66 11.01
N VAL A 206 17.87 4.99 10.97
CA VAL A 206 16.89 5.78 11.72
C VAL A 206 16.10 6.63 10.72
N PHE A 207 14.78 6.53 10.79
CA PHE A 207 13.91 7.54 10.21
C PHE A 207 13.97 8.77 11.11
N GLU A 208 14.76 9.76 10.69
CA GLU A 208 15.08 10.93 11.48
C GLU A 208 13.92 11.92 11.54
N ILE A 209 13.69 12.47 12.73
CA ILE A 209 12.76 13.57 12.95
C ILE A 209 12.99 14.71 11.94
N GLY A 210 11.90 15.13 11.29
CA GLY A 210 11.89 16.24 10.35
C GLY A 210 12.60 15.97 9.02
N ARG A 211 13.01 14.74 8.72
CA ARG A 211 13.48 14.34 7.39
C ARG A 211 12.32 13.81 6.55
N THR A 212 12.20 14.30 5.32
CA THR A 212 11.22 13.76 4.37
C THR A 212 11.77 12.50 3.70
N TYR A 213 11.02 11.41 3.78
CA TYR A 213 11.22 10.18 3.05
C TYR A 213 10.14 10.03 1.99
N MET A 214 10.42 9.28 0.94
CA MET A 214 9.44 8.93 -0.10
C MET A 214 9.46 7.44 -0.31
N ALA A 215 8.29 6.84 -0.39
CA ALA A 215 8.13 5.41 -0.60
C ALA A 215 7.04 5.16 -1.63
N ASP A 216 7.26 4.14 -2.46
CA ASP A 216 6.22 3.61 -3.34
C ASP A 216 6.10 2.11 -3.12
N PHE A 217 4.87 1.65 -2.99
CA PHE A 217 4.53 0.24 -2.91
C PHE A 217 3.42 -0.11 -3.90
N GLY A 218 3.70 -1.05 -4.78
CA GLY A 218 2.79 -1.46 -5.84
C GLY A 218 3.27 -2.76 -6.48
N ASN A 219 2.34 -3.56 -6.99
CA ASN A 219 2.72 -4.77 -7.71
C ASN A 219 1.64 -5.21 -8.71
N GLN A 220 2.03 -6.16 -9.56
CA GLN A 220 1.16 -6.78 -10.57
C GLN A 220 0.21 -7.86 -10.01
N TYR A 221 0.37 -8.22 -8.73
CA TYR A 221 -0.20 -9.45 -8.18
C TYR A 221 -1.58 -9.28 -7.56
N LEU A 222 -2.00 -8.04 -7.27
CA LEU A 222 -3.34 -7.74 -6.78
C LEU A 222 -4.10 -6.90 -7.81
N SER A 223 -5.14 -7.47 -8.41
CA SER A 223 -6.02 -6.76 -9.34
C SER A 223 -7.32 -6.39 -8.64
N PHE A 224 -7.53 -5.09 -8.45
CA PHE A 224 -8.77 -4.55 -7.89
C PHE A 224 -9.92 -4.61 -8.90
N SER A 225 -9.64 -4.40 -10.20
CA SER A 225 -10.63 -4.46 -11.26
C SER A 225 -11.24 -5.85 -11.43
N GLU A 226 -10.43 -6.90 -11.29
CA GLU A 226 -10.90 -8.30 -11.34
C GLU A 226 -11.21 -8.91 -9.96
N THR A 227 -10.90 -8.19 -8.87
CA THR A 227 -11.02 -8.70 -7.50
C THR A 227 -10.32 -10.06 -7.35
N ALA A 228 -9.04 -10.10 -7.74
CA ALA A 228 -8.25 -11.34 -7.81
C ALA A 228 -6.79 -11.14 -7.40
N ILE A 229 -6.20 -12.18 -6.82
CA ILE A 229 -4.76 -12.29 -6.56
C ILE A 229 -4.15 -13.19 -7.66
N ARG A 230 -3.15 -12.66 -8.34
CA ARG A 230 -2.39 -13.29 -9.44
C ARG A 230 -0.95 -13.48 -8.99
N LEU A 231 -0.58 -14.68 -8.57
CA LEU A 231 0.81 -15.00 -8.23
C LEU A 231 1.43 -15.86 -9.35
N PRO A 232 2.77 -16.02 -9.40
CA PRO A 232 3.40 -16.92 -10.38
C PRO A 232 2.78 -18.33 -10.35
N GLY A 233 2.05 -18.68 -11.41
CA GLY A 233 1.36 -19.97 -11.57
C GLY A 233 0.10 -20.18 -10.71
N ILE A 234 -0.39 -19.16 -9.99
CA ILE A 234 -1.54 -19.26 -9.08
C ILE A 234 -2.51 -18.10 -9.33
N HIS A 235 -3.79 -18.42 -9.52
CA HIS A 235 -4.86 -17.43 -9.64
C HIS A 235 -5.92 -17.67 -8.56
N ILE A 236 -6.14 -16.68 -7.70
CA ILE A 236 -7.06 -16.77 -6.56
C ILE A 236 -8.12 -15.67 -6.69
N PRO A 237 -9.37 -16.01 -7.04
CA PRO A 237 -10.50 -15.08 -6.93
C PRO A 237 -10.71 -14.67 -5.48
N VAL A 238 -10.80 -13.36 -5.21
CA VAL A 238 -11.01 -12.83 -3.84
C VAL A 238 -12.49 -12.79 -3.47
N SER A 239 -13.41 -12.95 -4.43
CA SER A 239 -14.86 -12.90 -4.20
C SER A 239 -15.37 -13.88 -3.13
N GLY A 240 -14.71 -15.03 -2.94
CA GLY A 240 -15.03 -15.99 -1.87
C GLY A 240 -14.53 -15.59 -0.48
N MET A 241 -13.65 -14.59 -0.39
CA MET A 241 -13.12 -14.02 0.84
C MET A 241 -13.94 -12.83 1.35
N VAL A 242 -14.85 -12.32 0.51
CA VAL A 242 -15.57 -11.07 0.75
C VAL A 242 -16.98 -11.34 1.27
N ASP A 243 -17.32 -10.76 2.43
CA ASP A 243 -18.67 -10.74 2.97
C ASP A 243 -18.93 -9.48 3.82
N GLU A 244 -20.09 -9.43 4.49
CA GLU A 244 -20.47 -8.29 5.35
C GLU A 244 -19.44 -8.01 6.44
N ASP A 245 -18.71 -9.05 6.88
CA ASP A 245 -17.71 -8.93 7.93
C ASP A 245 -16.31 -8.66 7.41
N ASN A 246 -15.98 -9.10 6.19
CA ASN A 246 -14.65 -9.11 5.59
C ASN A 246 -14.67 -8.49 4.19
N HIS A 247 -14.90 -7.19 4.11
CA HIS A 247 -14.96 -6.45 2.84
C HIS A 247 -13.86 -5.39 2.71
N GLU A 248 -12.91 -5.38 3.64
CA GLU A 248 -11.81 -4.43 3.70
C GLU A 248 -10.47 -5.16 3.47
N LEU A 249 -9.65 -4.59 2.58
CA LEU A 249 -8.22 -4.82 2.56
C LEU A 249 -7.53 -3.57 3.09
N ARG A 250 -6.76 -3.71 4.18
CA ARG A 250 -6.11 -2.59 4.85
C ARG A 250 -4.60 -2.69 4.73
N TYR A 251 -3.94 -1.63 4.31
CA TYR A 251 -2.49 -1.47 4.39
C TYR A 251 -2.13 -0.56 5.57
N VAL A 252 -1.15 -0.97 6.36
CA VAL A 252 -0.76 -0.30 7.60
C VAL A 252 0.75 -0.08 7.63
N LEU A 253 1.17 1.15 7.89
CA LEU A 253 2.51 1.51 8.33
C LEU A 253 2.48 1.71 9.85
N LYS A 254 3.25 0.92 10.60
CA LYS A 254 3.29 1.02 12.05
C LYS A 254 4.65 0.66 12.63
N ASP A 255 4.91 1.16 13.83
CA ASP A 255 5.96 0.66 14.69
C ASP A 255 5.47 -0.66 15.32
N ASN A 256 6.14 -1.77 14.99
CA ASN A 256 5.77 -3.09 15.46
C ASN A 256 6.08 -3.31 16.95
N LYS A 257 7.01 -2.54 17.52
CA LYS A 257 7.45 -2.67 18.90
C LYS A 257 6.53 -1.91 19.86
N THR A 258 6.10 -0.71 19.49
CA THR A 258 5.21 0.12 20.30
C THR A 258 3.73 -0.08 19.95
N GLY A 259 3.44 -0.58 18.75
CA GLY A 259 2.09 -0.66 18.19
C GLY A 259 1.59 0.67 17.64
N GLU A 260 2.43 1.72 17.61
CA GLU A 260 2.05 3.02 17.08
C GLU A 260 1.83 2.96 15.57
N VAL A 261 0.61 3.32 15.14
CA VAL A 261 0.23 3.36 13.73
C VAL A 261 0.50 4.74 13.16
N TYR A 262 1.16 4.81 12.01
CA TYR A 262 1.44 6.08 11.34
C TYR A 262 0.54 6.31 10.12
N LEU A 263 0.19 5.26 9.38
CA LEU A 263 -0.66 5.38 8.19
C LEU A 263 -1.50 4.12 8.02
N VAL A 264 -2.77 4.32 7.71
CA VAL A 264 -3.72 3.29 7.31
C VAL A 264 -4.30 3.67 5.96
N VAL A 265 -4.28 2.77 4.99
CA VAL A 265 -4.96 2.90 3.70
C VAL A 265 -5.93 1.73 3.54
N SER A 266 -7.21 2.03 3.51
CA SER A 266 -8.31 1.07 3.55
C SER A 266 -9.00 0.99 2.19
N TYR A 267 -9.05 -0.21 1.63
CA TYR A 267 -9.69 -0.55 0.37
C TYR A 267 -10.97 -1.31 0.68
N ASN A 268 -12.11 -0.63 0.63
CA ASN A 268 -13.42 -1.16 1.02
C ASN A 268 -14.26 -1.55 -0.20
N LEU A 269 -14.73 -2.79 -0.23
CA LEU A 269 -15.65 -3.27 -1.26
C LEU A 269 -17.10 -2.99 -0.87
N ILE A 270 -17.70 -2.00 -1.51
CA ILE A 270 -19.08 -1.57 -1.30
C ILE A 270 -20.00 -2.34 -2.25
N LYS A 271 -20.90 -3.15 -1.70
CA LYS A 271 -21.91 -3.89 -2.46
C LYS A 271 -22.82 -2.90 -3.18
N GLN A 272 -23.06 -3.13 -4.48
CA GLN A 272 -24.03 -2.35 -5.24
C GLN A 272 -25.44 -2.87 -4.94
N ASP A 273 -26.34 -1.97 -4.52
CA ASP A 273 -27.75 -2.31 -4.37
C ASP A 273 -28.38 -2.52 -5.75
N SER A 274 -28.98 -3.69 -5.95
CA SER A 274 -29.63 -4.13 -7.19
C SER A 274 -30.80 -3.24 -7.67
N GLU A 275 -31.24 -2.25 -6.89
CA GLU A 275 -32.37 -1.38 -7.24
C GLU A 275 -31.97 -0.13 -8.06
N ASN A 276 -30.72 0.34 -7.98
CA ASN A 276 -30.28 1.50 -8.76
C ASN A 276 -29.92 1.16 -10.22
N ALA A 277 -29.60 -0.10 -10.51
CA ALA A 277 -29.27 -0.55 -11.86
C ALA A 277 -30.48 -0.51 -12.83
N ALA A 278 -31.71 -0.59 -12.30
CA ALA A 278 -32.93 -0.55 -13.12
C ALA A 278 -33.37 0.86 -13.51
N GLN A 279 -32.84 1.91 -12.86
CA GLN A 279 -33.19 3.29 -13.20
C GLN A 279 -32.29 3.88 -14.29
N GLU A 280 -31.03 3.43 -14.40
CA GLU A 280 -30.11 3.89 -15.44
C GLU A 280 -30.39 3.29 -16.83
N GLU A 281 -30.99 2.11 -16.94
CA GLU A 281 -31.43 1.54 -18.24
C GLU A 281 -32.74 2.16 -18.76
N SER A 282 -33.38 3.04 -17.98
CA SER A 282 -34.67 3.66 -18.33
C SER A 282 -34.58 5.16 -18.68
N LYS A 283 -33.38 5.71 -18.83
CA LYS A 283 -33.15 7.12 -19.20
C LYS A 283 -32.41 7.29 -20.52
#